data_AF-A0A928AY53-F1
#
_entry.id   AF-A0A928AY53-F1
#
_cell.length_a   1.000
_cell.length_b   1.000
_cell.length_c   1.000
_cell.angle_alpha   90.00
_cell.angle_beta   90.00
_cell.angle_gamma   90.00
#
_symmetry.space_group_name_H-M   'P 1'
#
loop_
_entity.id
_entity.type
_entity.pdbx_description
1 polymer ?
#
loop_
_entity_poly.entity_id
_entity_poly.type
_entity_poly.pdbx_seq_one_letter_code
_entity_poly.pdbx_strand_id
1 'polypeptide(L)'
;MKKLINLAAIVALAGAMVACSGKSYYEGVSKGSKSEVDSLSYAVGANFGYGIVADTPDLKFDWETLVDAAEVELFKSPAITTDEDHEEALKLLQEFFNEKRRPRMDDRAAELIKEDSTRQLTREDFIDFDSFENDKERKEVSEAYGTDIGVRLRPMGLPLKTYWFKKGMVDAAKNEAFMTIDDTQRHIQLFYMDVLPLKNAEESKAWLADIEKQKGVHKTESGLLYRIDREGDNNVKPTAEDIVKVDYEGKLRNGLVFDSSYDRGESIEFPLSGVIPGWTEGMQLVGKGGQITLWIPGDLAYGAHGSGGGAIGPNEALEFKVELHDVKTKAQAEAEAAAAAEAQAQSAE
;
A
#
# COMPACT_ATOMS: atom_id res chain seq x y z
N MET A 1 -1.22 -20.01 13.12
CA MET A 1 -2.24 -20.28 12.08
C MET A 1 -2.59 -18.99 11.33
N LYS A 2 -1.59 -18.35 10.71
CA LYS A 2 -1.73 -17.17 9.85
C LYS A 2 -1.08 -17.52 8.51
N LYS A 3 -1.79 -18.30 7.68
CA LYS A 3 -1.41 -18.41 6.27
C LYS A 3 -2.19 -17.34 5.53
N LEU A 4 -1.48 -16.23 5.33
CA LEU A 4 -1.73 -15.16 4.37
C LEU A 4 -2.80 -15.51 3.33
N ILE A 5 -3.99 -14.94 3.50
CA ILE A 5 -4.85 -14.67 2.35
C ILE A 5 -4.22 -13.45 1.71
N ASN A 6 -3.42 -13.67 0.66
CA ASN A 6 -3.10 -12.64 -0.31
C ASN A 6 -4.41 -12.29 -1.04
N LEU A 7 -5.30 -11.55 -0.38
CA LEU A 7 -6.23 -10.62 -1.02
C LEU A 7 -5.48 -9.35 -1.47
N ALA A 8 -4.15 -9.42 -1.50
CA ALA A 8 -3.35 -8.66 -2.43
C ALA A 8 -3.56 -9.26 -3.84
N ALA A 9 -4.67 -8.87 -4.47
CA ALA A 9 -4.55 -8.39 -5.85
C ALA A 9 -3.99 -6.96 -5.71
N ILE A 10 -2.77 -6.82 -5.18
CA ILE A 10 -1.61 -6.60 -6.02
C ILE A 10 -2.01 -5.59 -7.09
N VAL A 11 -2.08 -4.34 -6.64
CA VAL A 11 -1.40 -3.29 -7.37
C VAL A 11 0.09 -3.67 -7.37
N ALA A 12 0.50 -4.69 -8.15
CA ALA A 12 1.91 -4.89 -8.51
C ALA A 12 2.21 -3.78 -9.48
N LEU A 13 2.47 -2.62 -8.91
CA LEU A 13 3.02 -1.50 -9.65
C LEU A 13 4.54 -1.60 -9.79
N ALA A 14 5.14 -2.66 -9.26
CA ALA A 14 6.50 -3.05 -9.59
C ALA A 14 6.62 -4.59 -9.54
N GLY A 15 7.10 -5.21 -10.62
CA GLY A 15 7.53 -6.62 -10.55
C GLY A 15 7.40 -7.51 -11.78
N ALA A 16 7.29 -6.99 -13.01
CA ALA A 16 7.51 -7.81 -14.21
C ALA A 16 8.57 -7.18 -15.11
N MET A 17 9.85 -7.38 -14.76
CA MET A 17 10.94 -7.25 -15.72
C MET A 17 10.80 -8.40 -16.73
N VAL A 18 10.19 -8.12 -17.88
CA VAL A 18 10.45 -8.90 -19.09
C VAL A 18 11.14 -7.96 -20.07
N ALA A 19 12.43 -8.20 -20.25
CA ALA A 19 13.20 -7.69 -21.36
C ALA A 19 12.58 -8.23 -22.66
N CYS A 20 11.73 -7.43 -23.31
CA CYS A 20 11.36 -7.64 -24.69
C CYS A 20 11.89 -6.49 -25.53
N SER A 21 12.78 -6.87 -26.43
CA SER A 21 13.53 -6.10 -27.39
C SER A 21 12.70 -5.13 -28.24
N GLY A 22 13.21 -3.89 -28.37
CA GLY A 22 13.32 -3.21 -29.66
C GLY A 22 12.07 -2.67 -30.34
N LYS A 23 10.91 -2.60 -29.69
CA LYS A 23 9.77 -1.81 -30.19
C LYS A 23 9.60 -0.55 -29.35
N SER A 24 9.34 0.58 -30.02
CA SER A 24 9.09 1.87 -29.39
C SER A 24 8.05 1.69 -28.27
N TYR A 25 8.40 2.11 -27.04
CA TYR A 25 7.51 2.07 -25.87
C TYR A 25 6.16 2.78 -26.09
N TYR A 26 6.04 3.56 -27.18
CA TYR A 26 4.88 4.38 -27.54
C TYR A 26 4.04 3.82 -28.71
N GLU A 27 4.43 2.71 -29.35
CA GLU A 27 3.62 2.10 -30.43
C GLU A 27 2.44 1.31 -29.84
N GLY A 28 1.24 1.89 -29.89
CA GLY A 28 -0.01 1.19 -29.54
C GLY A 28 -0.97 2.00 -28.66
N VAL A 29 -0.49 3.06 -28.00
CA VAL A 29 -1.34 3.94 -27.20
C VAL A 29 -2.09 4.92 -28.11
N SER A 30 -3.22 4.46 -28.66
CA SER A 30 -4.17 5.31 -29.37
C SER A 30 -4.95 6.15 -28.34
N LYS A 31 -4.64 7.45 -28.26
CA LYS A 31 -5.26 8.43 -27.35
C LYS A 31 -6.79 8.50 -27.51
N GLY A 32 -7.52 7.73 -26.72
CA GLY A 32 -8.94 7.94 -26.45
C GLY A 32 -9.11 8.82 -25.22
N SER A 33 -9.64 10.03 -25.40
CA SER A 33 -9.88 11.10 -24.41
C SER A 33 -8.71 12.05 -24.09
N LYS A 34 -9.08 13.29 -23.73
CA LYS A 34 -8.35 14.56 -23.89
C LYS A 34 -7.46 14.99 -22.71
N SER A 35 -7.03 14.09 -21.82
CA SER A 35 -5.95 14.35 -20.84
C SER A 35 -5.28 13.04 -20.40
N GLU A 36 -3.96 13.04 -20.14
CA GLU A 36 -3.21 11.86 -19.67
C GLU A 36 -3.83 11.23 -18.41
N VAL A 37 -4.47 12.08 -17.59
CA VAL A 37 -5.22 11.69 -16.39
C VAL A 37 -6.45 10.84 -16.72
N ASP A 38 -7.16 11.10 -17.82
CA ASP A 38 -8.32 10.30 -18.23
C ASP A 38 -7.89 8.88 -18.58
N SER A 39 -6.82 8.76 -19.39
CA SER A 39 -6.27 7.46 -19.81
C SER A 39 -5.73 6.67 -18.63
N LEU A 40 -5.03 7.31 -17.68
CA LEU A 40 -4.62 6.69 -16.42
C LEU A 40 -5.83 6.21 -15.62
N SER A 41 -6.85 7.06 -15.45
CA SER A 41 -8.03 6.72 -14.67
C SER A 41 -8.75 5.50 -15.24
N TYR A 42 -8.94 5.48 -16.55
CA TYR A 42 -9.51 4.34 -17.25
C TYR A 42 -8.64 3.09 -17.13
N ALA A 43 -7.32 3.22 -17.34
CA ALA A 43 -6.39 2.10 -17.25
C ALA A 43 -6.41 1.46 -15.85
N VAL A 44 -6.38 2.27 -14.79
CA VAL A 44 -6.47 1.79 -13.40
C VAL A 44 -7.79 1.04 -13.18
N GLY A 45 -8.91 1.65 -13.56
CA GLY A 45 -10.22 1.00 -13.46
C GLY A 45 -10.29 -0.33 -14.20
N ALA A 46 -9.85 -0.35 -15.45
CA ALA A 46 -9.86 -1.55 -16.30
C ALA A 46 -8.93 -2.66 -15.78
N ASN A 47 -7.76 -2.30 -15.22
CA ASN A 47 -6.87 -3.27 -14.59
C ASN A 47 -7.56 -3.99 -13.40
N PHE A 48 -8.34 -3.27 -12.58
CA PHE A 48 -9.16 -3.90 -11.54
C PHE A 48 -10.26 -4.78 -12.12
N GLY A 49 -11.01 -4.30 -13.13
CA GLY A 49 -12.07 -5.08 -13.75
C GLY A 49 -11.58 -6.39 -14.35
N TYR A 50 -10.45 -6.36 -15.07
CA TYR A 50 -9.78 -7.56 -15.58
C TYR A 50 -9.32 -8.50 -14.46
N GLY A 51 -8.66 -7.96 -13.43
CA GLY A 51 -8.15 -8.74 -12.30
C GLY A 51 -9.26 -9.47 -11.55
N ILE A 52 -10.37 -8.79 -11.25
CA ILE A 52 -11.52 -9.39 -10.55
C ILE A 52 -12.09 -10.56 -11.37
N VAL A 53 -12.38 -10.35 -12.66
CA VAL A 53 -12.88 -11.43 -13.53
C VAL A 53 -11.85 -12.56 -13.69
N ALA A 54 -10.55 -12.22 -13.69
CA ALA A 54 -9.45 -13.18 -13.74
C ALA A 54 -9.43 -14.10 -12.50
N ASP A 55 -9.52 -13.51 -11.32
CA ASP A 55 -9.32 -14.22 -10.06
C ASP A 55 -10.59 -14.92 -9.56
N THR A 56 -11.77 -14.47 -10.02
CA THR A 56 -13.08 -14.94 -9.56
C THR A 56 -14.06 -15.22 -10.69
N PRO A 57 -13.75 -16.16 -11.61
CA PRO A 57 -14.60 -16.45 -12.78
C PRO A 57 -16.02 -16.93 -12.42
N ASP A 58 -16.18 -17.52 -11.24
CA ASP A 58 -17.42 -18.04 -10.66
C ASP A 58 -18.26 -16.98 -9.91
N LEU A 59 -17.77 -15.75 -9.76
CA LEU A 59 -18.50 -14.68 -9.08
C LEU A 59 -19.11 -13.72 -10.10
N LYS A 60 -20.44 -13.70 -10.18
CA LYS A 60 -21.17 -12.73 -11.01
C LYS A 60 -21.50 -11.48 -10.18
N PHE A 61 -20.50 -10.62 -9.96
CA PHE A 61 -20.68 -9.41 -9.15
C PHE A 61 -21.81 -8.50 -9.65
N ASP A 62 -22.46 -7.81 -8.72
CA ASP A 62 -23.22 -6.60 -9.01
C ASP A 62 -22.23 -5.45 -9.21
N TRP A 63 -21.85 -5.25 -10.47
CA TRP A 63 -20.83 -4.26 -10.85
C TRP A 63 -21.24 -2.82 -10.55
N GLU A 64 -22.52 -2.48 -10.57
CA GLU A 64 -22.98 -1.13 -10.22
C GLU A 64 -22.75 -0.87 -8.73
N THR A 65 -23.18 -1.80 -7.88
CA THR A 65 -22.95 -1.74 -6.43
C THR A 65 -21.45 -1.69 -6.11
N LEU A 66 -20.63 -2.53 -6.74
CA LEU A 66 -19.19 -2.59 -6.51
C LEU A 66 -18.49 -1.26 -6.86
N VAL A 67 -18.76 -0.70 -8.05
CA VAL A 67 -18.09 0.55 -8.46
C VAL A 67 -18.59 1.78 -7.70
N ASP A 68 -19.83 1.76 -7.24
CA ASP A 68 -20.39 2.83 -6.41
C ASP A 68 -19.77 2.83 -5.02
N ALA A 69 -19.63 1.65 -4.39
CA ALA A 69 -18.92 1.52 -3.11
C ALA A 69 -17.45 1.96 -3.23
N ALA A 70 -16.75 1.54 -4.29
CA ALA A 70 -15.39 2.01 -4.55
C ALA A 70 -15.31 3.53 -4.77
N GLU A 71 -16.31 4.15 -5.41
CA GLU A 71 -16.38 5.60 -5.61
C GLU A 71 -16.58 6.36 -4.29
N VAL A 72 -17.52 5.90 -3.46
CA VAL A 72 -17.81 6.52 -2.15
C VAL A 72 -16.53 6.62 -1.36
N GLU A 73 -15.79 5.52 -1.32
CA GLU A 73 -14.52 5.48 -0.63
C GLU A 73 -13.47 6.34 -1.33
N LEU A 74 -13.21 6.12 -2.61
CA LEU A 74 -12.08 6.77 -3.27
C LEU A 74 -12.23 8.30 -3.41
N PHE A 75 -13.46 8.83 -3.57
CA PHE A 75 -13.67 10.23 -3.99
C PHE A 75 -14.57 11.07 -3.09
N LYS A 76 -15.45 10.46 -2.28
CA LYS A 76 -16.51 11.21 -1.57
C LYS A 76 -16.34 11.25 -0.06
N SER A 77 -15.62 10.31 0.53
CA SER A 77 -15.49 10.30 1.98
C SER A 77 -14.55 11.43 2.46
N PRO A 78 -15.03 12.36 3.33
CA PRO A 78 -14.23 13.48 3.84
C PRO A 78 -13.18 13.07 4.88
N ALA A 79 -13.24 11.83 5.37
CA ALA A 79 -12.25 11.15 6.18
C ALA A 79 -12.05 9.75 5.61
N ILE A 80 -10.98 9.05 5.99
CA ILE A 80 -10.96 7.58 5.85
C ILE A 80 -12.30 7.12 6.45
N THR A 81 -13.07 6.29 5.74
CA THR A 81 -14.16 5.51 6.37
C THR A 81 -13.62 5.07 7.71
N THR A 82 -14.35 5.32 8.79
CA THR A 82 -13.87 4.91 10.12
C THR A 82 -13.37 3.49 9.99
N ASP A 83 -12.18 3.17 10.51
CA ASP A 83 -11.53 1.86 10.32
C ASP A 83 -12.52 0.68 10.52
N GLU A 84 -13.56 0.89 11.34
CA GLU A 84 -14.75 0.08 11.51
C GLU A 84 -15.50 -0.37 10.22
N ASP A 85 -15.80 0.53 9.27
CA ASP A 85 -16.55 0.18 8.05
C ASP A 85 -15.69 -0.69 7.11
N HIS A 86 -14.38 -0.39 7.04
CA HIS A 86 -13.44 -1.22 6.28
C HIS A 86 -13.23 -2.57 6.96
N GLU A 87 -13.11 -2.61 8.29
CA GLU A 87 -13.04 -3.85 9.05
C GLU A 87 -14.29 -4.72 8.86
N GLU A 88 -15.48 -4.14 8.83
CA GLU A 88 -16.72 -4.87 8.59
C GLU A 88 -16.74 -5.46 7.17
N ALA A 89 -16.36 -4.67 6.16
CA ALA A 89 -16.21 -5.15 4.79
C ALA A 89 -15.20 -6.32 4.71
N LEU A 90 -14.05 -6.21 5.38
CA LEU A 90 -13.04 -7.28 5.43
C LEU A 90 -13.54 -8.54 6.13
N LYS A 91 -14.27 -8.41 7.25
CA LYS A 91 -14.87 -9.54 7.97
C LYS A 91 -15.89 -10.25 7.07
N LEU A 92 -16.75 -9.50 6.39
CA LEU A 92 -17.74 -10.03 5.45
C LEU A 92 -17.07 -10.80 4.30
N LEU A 93 -16.06 -10.20 3.67
CA LEU A 93 -15.30 -10.85 2.59
C LEU A 93 -14.61 -12.12 3.11
N GLN A 94 -13.99 -12.08 4.28
CA GLN A 94 -13.33 -13.24 4.87
C GLN A 94 -14.31 -14.38 5.15
N GLU A 95 -15.47 -14.09 5.73
CA GLU A 95 -16.53 -15.08 5.97
C GLU A 95 -17.03 -15.65 4.64
N PHE A 96 -17.34 -14.81 3.66
CA PHE A 96 -17.83 -15.26 2.36
C PHE A 96 -16.82 -16.18 1.67
N PHE A 97 -15.57 -15.77 1.50
CA PHE A 97 -14.59 -16.56 0.76
C PHE A 97 -14.22 -17.88 1.45
N ASN A 98 -14.12 -17.89 2.79
CA ASN A 98 -13.66 -19.07 3.53
C ASN A 98 -14.81 -20.01 3.91
N GLU A 99 -15.95 -19.48 4.32
CA GLU A 99 -17.01 -20.26 4.95
C GLU A 99 -18.17 -20.54 3.98
N LYS A 100 -18.41 -19.68 2.98
CA LYS A 100 -19.56 -19.80 2.06
C LYS A 100 -19.14 -20.27 0.67
N ARG A 101 -18.25 -19.53 0.01
CA ARG A 101 -17.80 -19.81 -1.36
C ARG A 101 -17.02 -21.12 -1.45
N ARG A 102 -16.11 -21.38 -0.51
CA ARG A 102 -15.23 -22.56 -0.58
C ARG A 102 -16.03 -23.88 -0.61
N PRO A 103 -16.99 -24.14 0.30
CA PRO A 103 -17.84 -25.31 0.20
C PRO A 103 -18.62 -25.42 -1.12
N ARG A 104 -19.19 -24.31 -1.62
CA ARG A 104 -19.94 -24.29 -2.89
C ARG A 104 -19.06 -24.67 -4.09
N MET A 105 -17.80 -24.22 -4.07
CA MET A 105 -16.81 -24.58 -5.08
C MET A 105 -16.40 -26.06 -4.99
N ASP A 106 -16.21 -26.57 -3.76
CA ASP A 106 -15.88 -27.99 -3.54
C ASP A 106 -17.04 -28.91 -3.95
N ASP A 107 -18.30 -28.51 -3.69
CA ASP A 107 -19.49 -29.22 -4.14
C ASP A 107 -19.59 -29.24 -5.68
N ARG A 108 -19.38 -28.10 -6.33
CA ARG A 108 -19.37 -28.01 -7.79
C ARG A 108 -18.26 -28.87 -8.41
N ALA A 109 -17.07 -28.88 -7.81
CA ALA A 109 -15.98 -29.75 -8.23
C ALA A 109 -16.35 -31.24 -8.10
N ALA A 110 -17.01 -31.64 -7.01
CA ALA A 110 -17.47 -33.00 -6.81
C ALA A 110 -18.53 -33.43 -7.83
N GLU A 111 -19.44 -32.54 -8.22
CA GLU A 111 -20.41 -32.79 -9.29
C GLU A 111 -19.72 -33.07 -10.63
N LEU A 112 -18.79 -32.20 -11.03
CA LEU A 112 -18.06 -32.33 -12.30
C LEU A 112 -17.22 -33.61 -12.37
N ILE A 113 -16.56 -33.97 -11.26
CA ILE A 113 -15.78 -35.22 -11.17
C ILE A 113 -16.72 -36.44 -11.19
N LYS A 114 -17.94 -36.33 -10.66
CA LYS A 114 -18.92 -37.41 -10.71
C LYS A 114 -19.47 -37.61 -12.12
N GLU A 115 -19.62 -36.54 -12.89
CA GLU A 115 -20.02 -36.59 -14.30
C GLU A 115 -18.92 -37.23 -15.18
N ASP A 116 -17.66 -36.88 -14.93
CA ASP A 116 -16.49 -37.46 -15.59
C ASP A 116 -15.34 -37.62 -14.59
N SER A 117 -15.10 -38.85 -14.14
CA SER A 117 -14.07 -39.18 -13.15
C SER A 117 -12.64 -39.05 -13.68
N THR A 118 -12.47 -38.84 -14.98
CA THR A 118 -11.17 -38.58 -15.61
C THR A 118 -10.93 -37.10 -15.89
N ARG A 119 -11.93 -36.23 -15.64
CA ARG A 119 -11.83 -34.79 -15.84
C ARG A 119 -10.74 -34.20 -14.97
N GLN A 120 -9.84 -33.45 -15.60
CA GLN A 120 -8.95 -32.54 -14.91
C GLN A 120 -9.67 -31.20 -14.81
N LEU A 121 -10.02 -30.77 -13.60
CA LEU A 121 -10.69 -29.51 -13.38
C LEU A 121 -9.76 -28.35 -13.75
N THR A 122 -10.29 -27.43 -14.53
CA THR A 122 -9.66 -26.22 -15.03
C THR A 122 -10.46 -25.00 -14.59
N ARG A 123 -9.97 -23.81 -14.89
CA ARG A 123 -10.66 -22.57 -14.55
C ARG A 123 -11.96 -22.43 -15.34
N GLU A 124 -11.98 -22.91 -16.58
CA GLU A 124 -13.08 -22.85 -17.52
C GLU A 124 -14.32 -23.59 -17.00
N ASP A 125 -14.13 -24.63 -16.20
CA ASP A 125 -15.22 -25.42 -15.60
C ASP A 125 -16.11 -24.62 -14.63
N PHE A 126 -15.63 -23.46 -14.18
CA PHE A 126 -16.32 -22.61 -13.20
C PHE A 126 -16.81 -21.28 -13.79
N ILE A 127 -16.55 -20.99 -15.06
CA ILE A 127 -16.95 -19.72 -15.69
C ILE A 127 -18.48 -19.58 -15.73
N ASP A 128 -19.22 -20.66 -15.98
CA ASP A 128 -20.69 -20.60 -16.04
C ASP A 128 -21.37 -20.89 -14.69
N PHE A 129 -20.57 -21.15 -13.64
CA PHE A 129 -21.05 -21.32 -12.28
C PHE A 129 -21.18 -19.94 -11.60
N ASP A 130 -22.22 -19.78 -10.80
CA ASP A 130 -22.38 -18.61 -9.93
C ASP A 130 -22.34 -19.09 -8.49
N SER A 131 -21.28 -18.76 -7.77
CA SER A 131 -21.08 -19.23 -6.40
C SER A 131 -21.78 -18.36 -5.35
N PHE A 132 -22.50 -17.31 -5.77
CA PHE A 132 -23.45 -16.60 -4.92
C PHE A 132 -24.72 -17.41 -4.68
N GLU A 133 -25.22 -17.41 -3.44
CA GLU A 133 -26.47 -18.12 -3.09
C GLU A 133 -27.71 -17.38 -3.57
N ASN A 134 -27.68 -16.05 -3.55
CA ASN A 134 -28.79 -15.19 -3.94
C ASN A 134 -28.32 -13.75 -4.20
N ASP A 135 -29.23 -12.91 -4.73
CA ASP A 135 -28.93 -11.52 -5.08
C ASP A 135 -28.59 -10.64 -3.87
N LYS A 136 -29.09 -10.97 -2.67
CA LYS A 136 -28.74 -10.23 -1.46
C LYS A 136 -27.27 -10.45 -1.12
N GLU A 137 -26.83 -11.70 -1.06
CA GLU A 137 -25.41 -12.03 -0.82
C GLU A 137 -24.51 -11.44 -1.91
N ARG A 138 -24.92 -11.55 -3.18
CA ARG A 138 -24.23 -10.93 -4.32
C ARG A 138 -24.00 -9.44 -4.08
N LYS A 139 -25.03 -8.71 -3.67
CA LYS A 139 -24.97 -7.27 -3.45
C LYS A 139 -24.06 -6.93 -2.26
N GLU A 140 -24.24 -7.60 -1.12
CA GLU A 140 -23.44 -7.37 0.10
C GLU A 140 -21.94 -7.62 -0.15
N VAL A 141 -21.61 -8.72 -0.84
CA VAL A 141 -20.21 -9.02 -1.19
C VAL A 141 -19.66 -8.04 -2.22
N SER A 142 -20.47 -7.61 -3.21
CA SER A 142 -20.06 -6.61 -4.20
C SER A 142 -19.76 -5.26 -3.56
N GLU A 143 -20.59 -4.82 -2.61
CA GLU A 143 -20.40 -3.60 -1.83
C GLU A 143 -19.12 -3.68 -0.99
N ALA A 144 -18.94 -4.75 -0.21
CA ALA A 144 -17.75 -4.95 0.61
C ALA A 144 -16.45 -4.98 -0.23
N TYR A 145 -16.47 -5.63 -1.40
CA TYR A 145 -15.33 -5.67 -2.32
C TYR A 145 -15.01 -4.28 -2.88
N GLY A 146 -16.04 -3.51 -3.26
CA GLY A 146 -15.90 -2.13 -3.71
C GLY A 146 -15.32 -1.22 -2.63
N THR A 147 -15.83 -1.33 -1.40
CA THR A 147 -15.30 -0.62 -0.22
C THR A 147 -13.82 -0.93 -0.01
N ASP A 148 -13.42 -2.21 0.00
CA ASP A 148 -12.01 -2.58 0.15
C ASP A 148 -11.11 -1.98 -0.95
N ILE A 149 -11.56 -1.99 -2.22
CA ILE A 149 -10.82 -1.35 -3.32
C ILE A 149 -10.64 0.14 -3.07
N GLY A 150 -11.72 0.86 -2.77
CA GLY A 150 -11.66 2.30 -2.59
C GLY A 150 -10.84 2.72 -1.38
N VAL A 151 -10.95 1.99 -0.27
CA VAL A 151 -10.14 2.23 0.94
C VAL A 151 -8.66 1.99 0.66
N ARG A 152 -8.29 0.94 -0.07
CA ARG A 152 -6.88 0.65 -0.39
C ARG A 152 -6.27 1.61 -1.41
N LEU A 153 -7.08 2.09 -2.37
CA LEU A 153 -6.60 3.01 -3.41
C LEU A 153 -6.49 4.45 -2.92
N ARG A 154 -7.36 4.90 -2.02
CA ARG A 154 -7.39 6.28 -1.50
C ARG A 154 -6.00 6.73 -0.98
N PRO A 155 -5.29 5.95 -0.14
CA PRO A 155 -3.93 6.26 0.31
C PRO A 155 -2.92 6.58 -0.80
N MET A 156 -3.08 5.97 -1.98
CA MET A 156 -2.12 6.13 -3.07
C MET A 156 -2.16 7.55 -3.68
N GLY A 157 -3.17 8.37 -3.37
CA GLY A 157 -3.25 9.75 -3.81
C GLY A 157 -3.25 9.91 -5.34
N LEU A 158 -3.64 8.85 -6.06
CA LEU A 158 -3.63 8.83 -7.51
C LEU A 158 -4.58 9.91 -8.04
N PRO A 159 -4.20 10.66 -9.09
CA PRO A 159 -5.01 11.73 -9.63
C PRO A 159 -6.16 11.17 -10.49
N LEU A 160 -6.98 10.27 -9.94
CA LEU A 160 -8.01 9.56 -10.69
C LEU A 160 -9.24 10.44 -10.90
N LYS A 161 -9.89 10.28 -12.04
CA LYS A 161 -11.20 10.84 -12.34
C LYS A 161 -12.24 9.74 -12.24
N THR A 162 -13.22 9.97 -11.37
CA THR A 162 -14.28 9.02 -11.01
C THR A 162 -14.96 8.38 -12.22
N TYR A 163 -15.40 9.18 -13.19
CA TYR A 163 -16.09 8.66 -14.38
C TYR A 163 -15.26 7.63 -15.14
N TRP A 164 -14.00 7.94 -15.44
CA TRP A 164 -13.13 7.08 -16.24
C TRP A 164 -12.69 5.83 -15.46
N PHE A 165 -12.43 5.97 -14.15
CA PHE A 165 -12.14 4.84 -13.28
C PHE A 165 -13.29 3.82 -13.25
N LYS A 166 -14.52 4.29 -12.96
CA LYS A 166 -15.71 3.42 -12.95
C LYS A 166 -15.95 2.78 -14.31
N LYS A 167 -15.86 3.57 -15.37
CA LYS A 167 -16.06 3.09 -16.74
C LYS A 167 -15.05 2.01 -17.10
N GLY A 168 -13.77 2.21 -16.80
CA GLY A 168 -12.74 1.20 -17.06
C GLY A 168 -13.04 -0.13 -16.38
N MET A 169 -13.43 -0.08 -15.10
CA MET A 169 -13.74 -1.28 -14.32
C MET A 169 -14.91 -2.06 -14.91
N VAL A 170 -16.02 -1.38 -15.23
CA VAL A 170 -17.22 -2.02 -15.81
C VAL A 170 -16.97 -2.51 -17.23
N ASP A 171 -16.31 -1.73 -18.08
CA ASP A 171 -16.05 -2.12 -19.46
C ASP A 171 -15.14 -3.38 -19.49
N ALA A 172 -14.10 -3.44 -18.65
CA ALA A 172 -13.22 -4.60 -18.56
C ALA A 172 -13.96 -5.85 -18.07
N ALA A 173 -14.80 -5.69 -17.05
CA ALA A 173 -15.62 -6.76 -16.51
C ALA A 173 -16.59 -7.38 -17.54
N LYS A 174 -17.10 -6.56 -18.47
CA LYS A 174 -18.00 -6.98 -19.55
C LYS A 174 -17.29 -7.46 -20.80
N ASN A 175 -15.95 -7.49 -20.80
CA ASN A 175 -15.14 -7.73 -21.99
C ASN A 175 -15.44 -6.72 -23.13
N GLU A 176 -15.76 -5.47 -22.75
CA GLU A 176 -16.06 -4.33 -23.63
C GLU A 176 -14.98 -3.24 -23.56
N ALA A 177 -13.90 -3.47 -22.79
CA ALA A 177 -12.85 -2.49 -22.60
C ALA A 177 -12.08 -2.18 -23.88
N PHE A 178 -11.81 -0.88 -24.10
CA PHE A 178 -11.02 -0.41 -25.24
C PHE A 178 -9.50 -0.44 -25.01
N MET A 179 -9.04 -0.74 -23.78
CA MET A 179 -7.63 -1.04 -23.48
C MET A 179 -7.53 -2.50 -23.09
N THR A 180 -6.56 -3.22 -23.66
CA THR A 180 -6.25 -4.58 -23.20
C THR A 180 -5.58 -4.55 -21.83
N ILE A 181 -5.54 -5.67 -21.11
CA ILE A 181 -4.81 -5.75 -19.83
C ILE A 181 -3.34 -5.30 -19.97
N ASP A 182 -2.67 -5.66 -21.07
CA ASP A 182 -1.29 -5.24 -21.34
C ASP A 182 -1.18 -3.72 -21.54
N ASP A 183 -2.16 -3.10 -22.22
CA ASP A 183 -2.19 -1.66 -22.40
C ASP A 183 -2.48 -0.92 -21.10
N THR A 184 -3.38 -1.46 -20.26
CA THR A 184 -3.65 -0.89 -18.94
C THR A 184 -2.40 -0.93 -18.05
N GLN A 185 -1.71 -2.06 -18.01
CA GLN A 185 -0.50 -2.24 -17.21
C GLN A 185 0.61 -1.33 -17.71
N ARG A 186 0.78 -1.19 -19.03
CA ARG A 186 1.75 -0.26 -19.62
C ARG A 186 1.46 1.19 -19.24
N HIS A 187 0.20 1.61 -19.31
CA HIS A 187 -0.20 2.97 -18.91
C HIS A 187 0.08 3.26 -17.45
N ILE A 188 -0.29 2.32 -16.57
CA ILE A 188 -0.08 2.40 -15.13
C ILE A 188 1.43 2.44 -14.82
N GLN A 189 2.22 1.59 -15.47
CA GLN A 189 3.67 1.56 -15.32
C GLN A 189 4.34 2.86 -15.77
N LEU A 190 3.98 3.40 -16.94
CA LEU A 190 4.53 4.68 -17.42
C LEU A 190 4.22 5.84 -16.47
N PHE A 191 3.01 5.86 -15.91
CA PHE A 191 2.67 6.86 -14.90
C PHE A 191 3.59 6.76 -13.68
N TYR A 192 3.83 5.55 -13.15
CA TYR A 192 4.67 5.36 -11.96
C TYR A 192 6.17 5.57 -12.21
N MET A 193 6.66 5.26 -13.41
CA MET A 193 8.08 5.38 -13.72
C MET A 193 8.48 6.77 -14.21
N ASP A 194 7.59 7.48 -14.92
CA ASP A 194 7.95 8.73 -15.59
C ASP A 194 7.23 9.94 -15.01
N VAL A 195 5.94 9.81 -14.68
CA VAL A 195 5.11 10.97 -14.30
C VAL A 195 5.13 11.21 -12.80
N LEU A 196 4.85 10.18 -12.01
CA LEU A 196 4.73 10.26 -10.56
C LEU A 196 6.05 10.69 -9.88
N PRO A 197 7.24 10.20 -10.26
CA PRO A 197 8.49 10.63 -9.61
C PRO A 197 8.79 12.11 -9.82
N LEU A 198 8.45 12.66 -10.99
CA LEU A 198 8.64 14.08 -11.29
C LEU A 198 7.65 14.95 -10.51
N LYS A 199 6.38 14.55 -10.52
CA LYS A 199 5.31 15.23 -9.77
C LYS A 199 5.62 15.23 -8.27
N ASN A 200 5.96 14.08 -7.71
CA ASN A 200 6.28 13.95 -6.29
C ASN A 200 7.53 14.75 -5.92
N ALA A 201 8.57 14.77 -6.75
CA ALA A 201 9.75 15.59 -6.49
C ALA A 201 9.42 17.09 -6.47
N GLU A 202 8.62 17.58 -7.42
CA GLU A 202 8.19 18.97 -7.48
C GLU A 202 7.34 19.36 -6.26
N GLU A 203 6.31 18.58 -5.98
CA GLU A 203 5.39 18.86 -4.88
C GLU A 203 6.07 18.67 -3.51
N SER A 204 6.99 17.71 -3.37
CA SER A 204 7.81 17.53 -2.16
C SER A 204 8.71 18.72 -1.93
N LYS A 205 9.37 19.23 -2.98
CA LYS A 205 10.20 20.42 -2.88
C LYS A 205 9.39 21.64 -2.45
N ALA A 206 8.19 21.82 -3.00
CA ALA A 206 7.30 22.93 -2.62
C ALA A 206 6.85 22.81 -1.16
N TRP A 207 6.41 21.62 -0.75
CA TRP A 207 5.96 21.35 0.62
C TRP A 207 7.07 21.56 1.67
N LEU A 208 8.28 21.05 1.41
CA LEU A 208 9.44 21.26 2.27
C LEU A 208 9.84 22.75 2.36
N ALA A 209 9.76 23.49 1.24
CA ALA A 209 10.05 24.93 1.24
C ALA A 209 9.06 25.74 2.08
N ASP A 210 7.81 25.27 2.21
CA ASP A 210 6.81 25.90 3.09
C ASP A 210 7.01 25.49 4.55
N ILE A 211 7.40 24.25 4.83
CA ILE A 211 7.79 23.80 6.18
C ILE A 211 9.02 24.56 6.69
N GLU A 212 10.03 24.76 5.86
CA GLU A 212 11.27 25.47 6.21
C GLU A 212 11.01 26.89 6.73
N LYS A 213 9.90 27.53 6.31
CA LYS A 213 9.50 28.87 6.77
C LYS A 213 8.81 28.85 8.13
N GLN A 214 8.40 27.69 8.63
CA GLN A 214 7.68 27.59 9.90
C GLN A 214 8.61 27.85 11.09
N LYS A 215 8.05 28.43 12.16
CA LYS A 215 8.82 28.79 13.35
C LYS A 215 9.38 27.54 14.03
N GLY A 216 10.66 27.58 14.38
CA GLY A 216 11.35 26.49 15.09
C GLY A 216 11.76 25.33 14.19
N VAL A 217 11.55 25.43 12.87
CA VAL A 217 12.10 24.48 11.91
C VAL A 217 13.53 24.88 11.59
N HIS A 218 14.41 23.88 11.60
CA HIS A 218 15.82 23.98 11.29
C HIS A 218 16.13 23.08 10.09
N LYS A 219 17.20 23.40 9.37
CA LYS A 219 17.65 22.67 8.18
C LYS A 219 19.11 22.28 8.34
N THR A 220 19.42 21.02 8.06
CA THR A 220 20.79 20.51 8.07
C THR A 220 21.43 20.66 6.68
N GLU A 221 22.73 20.37 6.58
CA GLU A 221 23.47 20.43 5.30
C GLU A 221 22.95 19.41 4.27
N SER A 222 22.42 18.26 4.71
CA SER A 222 21.83 17.24 3.84
C SER A 222 20.46 17.66 3.30
N GLY A 223 19.85 18.70 3.86
CA GLY A 223 18.50 19.16 3.51
C GLY A 223 17.39 18.58 4.40
N LEU A 224 17.73 17.75 5.39
CA LEU A 224 16.78 17.34 6.43
C LEU A 224 16.24 18.57 7.15
N LEU A 225 14.91 18.67 7.24
CA LEU A 225 14.25 19.65 8.09
C LEU A 225 13.83 18.98 9.40
N TYR A 226 13.96 19.70 10.51
CA TYR A 226 13.56 19.17 11.81
C TYR A 226 13.08 20.26 12.76
N ARG A 227 12.34 19.83 13.78
CA ARG A 227 11.97 20.64 14.94
C ARG A 227 12.06 19.77 16.19
N ILE A 228 12.77 20.23 17.21
CA ILE A 228 12.77 19.59 18.52
C ILE A 228 11.51 20.04 19.26
N ASP A 229 10.58 19.11 19.47
CA ASP A 229 9.34 19.37 20.22
C ASP A 229 9.58 19.24 21.73
N ARG A 230 10.53 18.37 22.13
CA ARG A 230 11.02 18.18 23.50
C ARG A 230 12.48 17.74 23.48
N GLU A 231 13.36 18.45 24.19
CA GLU A 231 14.81 18.23 24.13
C GLU A 231 15.27 16.84 24.61
N GLY A 232 14.70 16.33 25.71
CA GLY A 232 15.21 15.15 26.40
C GLY A 232 16.54 15.41 27.14
N ASP A 233 17.24 14.34 27.52
CA ASP A 233 18.58 14.39 28.11
C ASP A 233 19.65 14.48 27.02
N ASN A 234 20.15 15.69 26.80
CA ASN A 234 21.18 15.98 25.81
C ASN A 234 22.56 15.33 26.11
N ASN A 235 22.76 14.73 27.28
CA ASN A 235 23.96 13.92 27.57
C ASN A 235 23.86 12.50 26.99
N VAL A 236 22.66 12.08 26.57
CA VAL A 236 22.38 10.75 26.03
C VAL A 236 21.74 10.92 24.65
N LYS A 237 22.55 11.37 23.69
CA LYS A 237 22.19 11.37 22.26
C LYS A 237 22.70 10.10 21.59
N PRO A 238 21.89 9.47 20.73
CA PRO A 238 22.35 8.31 19.98
C PRO A 238 23.40 8.73 18.94
N THR A 239 24.29 7.80 18.61
CA THR A 239 25.16 7.85 17.43
C THR A 239 24.58 6.97 16.32
N ALA A 240 25.09 7.09 15.09
CA ALA A 240 24.61 6.30 13.94
C ALA A 240 24.72 4.77 14.13
N GLU A 241 25.57 4.29 15.04
CA GLU A 241 25.75 2.86 15.31
C GLU A 241 24.84 2.32 16.42
N ASP A 242 24.16 3.20 17.15
CA ASP A 242 23.37 2.83 18.31
C ASP A 242 21.99 2.26 17.94
N ILE A 243 21.38 1.62 18.92
CA ILE A 243 20.00 1.14 18.86
C ILE A 243 19.12 2.11 19.65
N VAL A 244 18.02 2.52 19.05
CA VAL A 244 17.04 3.39 19.70
C VAL A 244 15.75 2.64 19.97
N LYS A 245 15.10 2.98 21.08
CA LYS A 245 13.71 2.61 21.36
C LYS A 245 12.83 3.82 21.16
N VAL A 246 11.84 3.73 20.29
CA VAL A 246 11.00 4.88 19.90
C VAL A 246 9.52 4.54 19.83
N ASP A 247 8.70 5.56 20.02
CA ASP A 247 7.38 5.62 19.39
C ASP A 247 7.42 6.63 18.25
N TYR A 248 6.66 6.37 17.19
CA TYR A 248 6.63 7.25 16.02
C TYR A 248 5.34 7.15 15.22
N GLU A 249 5.09 8.21 14.45
CA GLU A 249 4.06 8.29 13.42
C GLU A 249 4.70 8.86 12.14
N GLY A 250 4.62 8.10 11.05
CA GLY A 250 5.08 8.47 9.71
C GLY A 250 3.93 8.87 8.81
N LYS A 251 4.02 10.06 8.21
CA LYS A 251 3.00 10.66 7.34
C LYS A 251 3.56 11.08 5.98
N LEU A 252 2.74 10.92 4.95
CA LEU A 252 2.96 11.55 3.65
C LEU A 252 2.56 13.04 3.69
N ARG A 253 2.96 13.80 2.68
CA ARG A 253 2.64 15.24 2.55
C ARG A 253 1.15 15.53 2.49
N ASN A 254 0.35 14.57 2.04
CA ASN A 254 -1.11 14.65 2.00
C ASN A 254 -1.77 14.33 3.36
N GLY A 255 -0.99 14.04 4.40
CA GLY A 255 -1.44 13.73 5.75
C GLY A 255 -1.74 12.24 6.00
N LEU A 256 -1.64 11.39 4.99
CA LEU A 256 -1.81 9.94 5.15
C LEU A 256 -0.75 9.38 6.10
N VAL A 257 -1.19 8.72 7.17
CA VAL A 257 -0.34 7.87 8.01
C VAL A 257 -0.02 6.58 7.25
N PHE A 258 1.26 6.30 7.02
CA PHE A 258 1.69 5.06 6.36
C PHE A 258 2.28 4.05 7.36
N ASP A 259 2.70 4.50 8.54
CA ASP A 259 3.25 3.66 9.59
C ASP A 259 3.14 4.38 10.95
N SER A 260 2.71 3.68 11.99
CA SER A 260 2.50 4.22 13.34
C SER A 260 2.74 3.13 14.38
N SER A 261 3.65 3.37 15.32
CA SER A 261 3.83 2.49 16.49
C SER A 261 2.68 2.63 17.48
N TYR A 262 2.06 3.82 17.54
CA TYR A 262 0.90 4.09 18.38
C TYR A 262 -0.29 3.21 17.99
N ASP A 263 -0.51 3.01 16.69
CA ASP A 263 -1.61 2.18 16.18
C ASP A 263 -1.38 0.70 16.49
N ARG A 264 -0.11 0.28 16.57
CA ARG A 264 0.26 -1.07 17.02
C ARG A 264 0.19 -1.24 18.54
N GLY A 265 0.18 -0.15 19.30
CA GLY A 265 0.20 -0.16 20.76
C GLY A 265 1.51 -0.62 21.38
N GLU A 266 2.60 -0.68 20.60
CA GLU A 266 3.93 -1.11 21.08
C GLU A 266 5.06 -0.26 20.49
N SER A 267 5.97 0.21 21.36
CA SER A 267 7.20 0.88 20.94
C SER A 267 8.12 -0.08 20.19
N ILE A 268 8.90 0.45 19.27
CA ILE A 268 9.82 -0.34 18.43
C ILE A 268 11.28 -0.07 18.80
N GLU A 269 12.13 -1.09 18.68
CA GLU A 269 13.59 -0.98 18.79
C GLU A 269 14.23 -1.29 17.43
N PHE A 270 15.14 -0.43 16.97
CA PHE A 270 15.93 -0.69 15.75
C PHE A 270 17.31 -0.03 15.79
N PRO A 271 18.31 -0.62 15.09
CA PRO A 271 19.61 0.01 14.88
C PRO A 271 19.48 1.21 13.95
N LEU A 272 20.06 2.36 14.31
CA LEU A 272 20.02 3.56 13.47
C LEU A 272 20.74 3.39 12.13
N SER A 273 21.67 2.44 12.03
CA SER A 273 22.33 2.08 10.77
C SER A 273 21.45 1.27 9.80
N GLY A 274 20.30 0.76 10.27
CA GLY A 274 19.36 -0.06 9.49
C GLY A 274 18.13 0.69 8.97
N VAL A 275 18.06 2.01 9.19
CA VAL A 275 16.90 2.84 8.79
C VAL A 275 17.29 3.86 7.71
N ILE A 276 16.30 4.60 7.20
CA ILE A 276 16.53 5.60 6.15
C ILE A 276 17.49 6.71 6.61
N PRO A 277 18.32 7.29 5.72
CA PRO A 277 19.35 8.26 6.09
C PRO A 277 18.84 9.43 6.94
N GLY A 278 17.64 9.96 6.64
CA GLY A 278 17.06 11.06 7.40
C GLY A 278 16.72 10.71 8.85
N TRP A 279 16.40 9.45 9.14
CA TRP A 279 16.22 8.95 10.51
C TRP A 279 17.56 8.81 11.22
N THR A 280 18.55 8.20 10.57
CA THR A 280 19.90 8.04 11.12
C THR A 280 20.48 9.40 11.51
N GLU A 281 20.32 10.42 10.66
CA GLU A 281 20.74 11.79 10.94
C GLU A 281 19.89 12.47 12.02
N GLY A 282 18.56 12.46 11.85
CA GLY A 282 17.63 13.20 12.70
C GLY A 282 17.65 12.76 14.16
N MET A 283 17.79 11.46 14.43
CA MET A 283 17.81 10.95 15.81
C MET A 283 19.02 11.41 16.61
N GLN A 284 20.13 11.76 15.96
CA GLN A 284 21.33 12.30 16.62
C GLN A 284 21.13 13.75 17.11
N LEU A 285 20.01 14.39 16.76
CA LEU A 285 19.71 15.77 17.13
C LEU A 285 18.97 15.88 18.47
N VAL A 286 18.31 14.82 18.94
CA VAL A 286 17.47 14.79 20.15
C VAL A 286 18.05 13.89 21.24
N GLY A 287 17.88 14.27 22.51
CA GLY A 287 18.31 13.48 23.66
C GLY A 287 17.28 12.43 24.08
N LYS A 288 17.72 11.43 24.86
CA LYS A 288 16.82 10.42 25.46
C LYS A 288 15.66 11.06 26.21
N GLY A 289 14.45 10.55 26.02
CA GLY A 289 13.21 11.11 26.54
C GLY A 289 12.65 12.28 25.73
N GLY A 290 13.37 12.72 24.70
CA GLY A 290 12.96 13.82 23.83
C GLY A 290 11.94 13.43 22.76
N GLN A 291 11.45 14.44 22.06
CA GLN A 291 10.52 14.32 20.95
C GLN A 291 10.97 15.24 19.82
N ILE A 292 11.00 14.73 18.60
CA ILE A 292 11.45 15.43 17.40
C ILE A 292 10.48 15.18 16.26
N THR A 293 10.18 16.24 15.51
CA THR A 293 9.54 16.14 14.20
C THR A 293 10.59 16.26 13.12
N LEU A 294 10.60 15.34 12.17
CA LEU A 294 11.49 15.30 11.02
C LEU A 294 10.67 15.46 9.74
N TRP A 295 11.10 16.31 8.81
CA TRP A 295 10.61 16.32 7.44
C TRP A 295 11.74 15.96 6.50
N ILE A 296 11.63 14.76 5.92
CA ILE A 296 12.70 14.05 5.25
C ILE A 296 12.50 14.14 3.73
N PRO A 297 13.41 14.81 2.99
CA PRO A 297 13.46 14.76 1.53
C PRO A 297 13.50 13.34 0.97
N GLY A 298 12.95 13.13 -0.23
CA GLY A 298 12.86 11.80 -0.83
C GLY A 298 14.20 11.07 -0.96
N ASP A 299 15.30 11.78 -1.23
CA ASP A 299 16.67 11.27 -1.32
C ASP A 299 17.27 10.85 0.03
N LEU A 300 16.77 11.39 1.14
CA LEU A 300 17.07 10.93 2.51
C LEU A 300 16.07 9.89 3.02
N ALA A 301 15.11 9.48 2.18
CA ALA A 301 14.07 8.50 2.47
C ALA A 301 14.15 7.28 1.52
N TYR A 302 13.13 7.06 0.69
CA TYR A 302 13.01 5.89 -0.20
C TYR A 302 13.39 6.17 -1.67
N GLY A 303 13.79 7.40 -1.98
CA GLY A 303 14.33 7.79 -3.29
C GLY A 303 13.40 7.58 -4.47
N ALA A 304 13.98 7.47 -5.66
CA ALA A 304 13.27 7.42 -6.94
C ALA A 304 12.37 6.18 -7.13
N HIS A 305 12.49 5.17 -6.29
CA HIS A 305 11.71 3.93 -6.39
C HIS A 305 10.58 3.84 -5.36
N GLY A 306 10.57 4.71 -4.34
CA GLY A 306 9.63 4.59 -3.22
C GLY A 306 9.83 3.29 -2.43
N SER A 307 8.83 2.87 -1.66
CA SER A 307 8.93 1.67 -0.81
C SER A 307 8.64 0.34 -1.54
N GLY A 308 8.49 0.33 -2.86
CA GLY A 308 8.38 -0.89 -3.66
C GLY A 308 7.08 -1.68 -3.50
N GLY A 309 6.01 -1.06 -3.00
CA GLY A 309 4.69 -1.69 -2.84
C GLY A 309 3.85 -1.17 -1.67
N GLY A 310 4.44 -0.34 -0.80
CA GLY A 310 3.72 0.38 0.24
C GLY A 310 3.13 1.71 -0.24
N ALA A 311 2.57 2.48 0.69
CA ALA A 311 1.97 3.79 0.40
C ALA A 311 2.98 4.87 -0.05
N ILE A 312 4.29 4.63 0.12
CA ILE A 312 5.33 5.63 -0.15
C ILE A 312 5.72 5.60 -1.63
N GLY A 313 5.31 6.65 -2.34
CA GLY A 313 5.62 6.86 -3.74
C GLY A 313 7.10 7.22 -4.02
N PRO A 314 7.49 7.23 -5.30
CA PRO A 314 8.82 7.64 -5.73
C PRO A 314 9.07 9.13 -5.42
N ASN A 315 10.27 9.47 -4.95
CA ASN A 315 10.69 10.83 -4.57
C ASN A 315 9.75 11.54 -3.58
N GLU A 316 8.97 10.79 -2.81
CA GLU A 316 8.03 11.34 -1.84
C GLU A 316 8.79 11.78 -0.58
N ALA A 317 8.61 13.04 -0.17
CA ALA A 317 9.07 13.50 1.14
C ALA A 317 8.13 13.03 2.26
N LEU A 318 8.69 12.80 3.44
CA LEU A 318 8.01 12.20 4.58
C LEU A 318 8.03 13.14 5.78
N GLU A 319 6.96 13.12 6.59
CA GLU A 319 6.95 13.66 7.95
C GLU A 319 7.04 12.50 8.94
N PHE A 320 7.89 12.63 9.95
CA PHE A 320 7.91 11.73 11.09
C PHE A 320 7.82 12.53 12.38
N LYS A 321 6.95 12.10 13.29
CA LYS A 321 7.00 12.51 14.69
C LYS A 321 7.56 11.35 15.49
N VAL A 322 8.59 11.60 16.28
CA VAL A 322 9.33 10.55 16.97
C VAL A 322 9.52 10.92 18.43
N GLU A 323 9.21 9.99 19.32
CA GLU A 323 9.54 10.04 20.74
C GLU A 323 10.67 9.05 21.04
N LEU A 324 11.81 9.57 21.52
CA LEU A 324 12.97 8.76 21.86
C LEU A 324 12.86 8.31 23.31
N HIS A 325 12.60 7.01 23.54
CA HIS A 325 12.46 6.47 24.89
C HIS A 325 13.79 6.02 25.48
N ASP A 326 14.61 5.35 24.67
CA ASP A 326 15.88 4.80 25.13
C ASP A 326 16.95 4.75 24.04
N VAL A 327 18.21 4.72 24.47
CA VAL A 327 19.39 4.61 23.62
C VAL A 327 20.28 3.52 24.20
N LYS A 328 20.55 2.48 23.40
CA LYS A 328 21.52 1.44 23.71
C LYS A 328 22.70 1.57 22.78
N THR A 329 23.89 1.66 23.37
CA THR A 329 25.11 1.58 22.57
C THR A 329 25.21 0.23 21.88
N LYS A 330 25.86 0.17 20.72
CA LYS A 330 26.11 -1.10 20.03
C LYS A 330 26.73 -2.17 20.94
N ALA A 331 27.70 -1.78 21.77
CA ALA A 331 28.34 -2.69 22.72
C ALA A 331 27.38 -3.21 23.79
N GLN A 332 26.46 -2.37 24.29
CA GLN A 332 25.43 -2.80 25.23
C GLN A 332 24.47 -3.79 24.57
N ALA A 333 24.04 -3.52 23.35
CA ALA A 333 23.16 -4.42 22.61
C ALA A 333 23.82 -5.78 22.31
N GLU A 334 25.09 -5.79 21.91
CA GLU A 334 25.87 -7.01 21.69
C GLU A 334 26.04 -7.82 22.98
N ALA A 335 26.30 -7.15 24.11
CA ALA A 335 26.40 -7.81 25.41
C ALA A 335 25.06 -8.42 25.87
N GLU A 336 23.94 -7.69 25.69
CA GLU A 336 22.59 -8.20 25.98
C GLU A 336 22.26 -9.44 25.13
N ALA A 337 22.57 -9.40 23.84
CA ALA A 337 22.33 -10.52 22.92
C ALA A 337 23.17 -11.75 23.29
N ALA A 338 24.45 -11.56 23.64
CA ALA A 338 25.32 -12.65 24.07
C ALA A 338 24.81 -13.30 25.38
N ALA A 339 24.43 -12.49 26.37
CA ALA A 339 23.87 -12.99 27.62
C ALA A 339 22.56 -13.76 27.42
N ALA A 340 21.69 -13.29 26.52
CA ALA A 340 20.44 -13.98 26.19
C ALA A 340 20.68 -15.33 25.51
N ALA A 341 21.66 -15.42 24.60
CA ALA A 341 22.03 -16.66 23.93
C ALA A 341 22.63 -17.68 24.92
N GLU A 342 23.47 -17.24 25.85
CA GLU A 342 24.02 -18.09 26.91
C GLU A 342 22.91 -18.62 27.84
N ALA A 343 21.95 -17.78 28.24
CA ALA A 343 20.82 -18.19 29.08
C ALA A 343 19.91 -19.21 28.36
N GLN A 344 19.67 -19.03 27.06
CA GLN A 344 18.90 -20.00 26.27
C GLN A 344 19.62 -21.34 26.15
N ALA A 345 20.94 -21.33 25.90
CA ALA A 345 21.75 -22.55 25.84
C ALA A 345 21.74 -23.32 27.16
N GLN A 346 21.79 -22.62 28.30
CA GLN A 346 21.72 -23.22 29.64
C GLN A 346 20.33 -23.75 30.01
N SER A 347 19.26 -23.23 29.41
CA SER A 347 17.88 -23.72 29.63
C SER A 347 17.50 -24.94 28.77
N ALA A 348 18.37 -25.31 27.82
CA ALA A 348 18.17 -26.43 26.91
C ALA A 348 18.93 -27.71 27.34
N GLU A 349 19.79 -27.61 28.35
CA GLU A 349 20.34 -28.74 29.14
C GLU A 349 19.43 -29.08 30.32
#